data_AF-A0A7V4LRN6-F1
#
_entry.id   AF-A0A7V4LRN6-F1
#
_cell.length_a   1.000
_cell.length_b   1.000
_cell.length_c   1.000
_cell.angle_alpha   90.00
_cell.angle_beta   90.00
_cell.angle_gamma   90.00
#
_symmetry.space_group_name_H-M   'P 1'
#
loop_
_entity.id
_entity.type
_entity.pdbx_description
1 polymer ?
#
loop_
_entity_poly.entity_id
_entity_poly.type
_entity_poly.pdbx_seq_one_letter_code
_entity_poly.pdbx_strand_id
1 'polypeptide(L)'
;MRASLYRILLLLALVGGLPKARAFSMLGAFDTWMTQEVGYQILGLDVGGPMNLGEEHRWNMPIITYGFDESFLNYFGQRGVEEVEKAIKIFNDLPPFSKMSPDLSEFPLDTRRMNYRANALFVFDLKSQTLASLLESLGVGPAERFVWTLRSRTVINNIPVYAVIKRNFDPVIFNPSSYVNGVLYTYQILQTLANPDVWE
;
A
#
# COMPACT_ATOMS: atom_id res chain seq x y z
N MET A 1 10.51 -26.31 -40.04
CA MET A 1 11.20 -26.17 -38.74
C MET A 1 11.61 -24.73 -38.42
N ARG A 2 12.44 -24.05 -39.23
CA ARG A 2 12.90 -22.67 -38.96
C ARG A 2 11.77 -21.64 -38.72
N ALA A 3 10.71 -21.66 -39.53
CA ALA A 3 9.57 -20.74 -39.35
C ALA A 3 8.78 -20.95 -38.05
N SER A 4 8.79 -22.17 -37.49
CA SER A 4 8.16 -22.48 -36.20
C SER A 4 9.03 -21.97 -35.04
N LEU A 5 10.35 -22.04 -35.17
CA LEU A 5 11.29 -21.53 -34.18
C LEU A 5 11.18 -19.99 -34.03
N TYR A 6 11.07 -19.25 -35.14
CA TYR A 6 10.88 -17.80 -35.09
C TYR A 6 9.54 -17.39 -34.44
N ARG A 7 8.47 -18.15 -34.67
CA ARG A 7 7.17 -17.91 -34.01
C ARG A 7 7.24 -18.18 -32.51
N ILE A 8 7.95 -19.22 -32.10
CA ILE A 8 8.18 -19.54 -30.69
C ILE A 8 9.04 -18.46 -30.02
N LEU A 9 10.08 -17.98 -30.69
CA LEU A 9 10.93 -16.90 -30.19
C LEU A 9 10.19 -15.56 -30.10
N LEU A 10 9.30 -15.25 -31.05
CA LEU A 10 8.44 -14.07 -31.00
C LEU A 10 7.39 -14.17 -29.88
N LEU A 11 6.81 -15.35 -29.64
CA LEU A 11 5.92 -15.58 -28.50
C LEU A 11 6.65 -15.46 -27.16
N LEU A 12 7.87 -15.99 -27.06
CA LEU A 12 8.72 -15.84 -25.87
C LEU A 12 9.15 -14.38 -25.65
N ALA A 13 9.44 -13.63 -26.72
CA ALA A 13 9.73 -12.20 -26.64
C ALA A 13 8.49 -11.37 -26.24
N LEU A 14 7.29 -11.77 -26.69
CA LEU A 14 6.04 -11.13 -26.29
C LEU A 14 5.69 -11.39 -24.82
N VAL A 15 5.97 -12.61 -24.31
CA VAL A 15 5.79 -12.97 -22.90
C VAL A 15 6.86 -12.34 -22.01
N GLY A 16 8.10 -12.20 -22.52
CA GLY A 16 9.21 -11.52 -21.82
C GLY A 16 9.11 -10.00 -21.81
N GLY A 17 8.27 -9.42 -22.67
CA GLY A 17 8.01 -7.98 -22.77
C GLY A 17 6.80 -7.51 -21.97
N LEU A 18 6.23 -8.35 -21.10
CA LEU A 18 5.16 -7.90 -20.21
C LEU A 18 5.68 -6.73 -19.37
N PRO A 19 4.94 -5.60 -19.30
CA PRO A 19 5.34 -4.50 -18.45
C PRO A 19 5.56 -5.05 -17.04
N LYS A 20 6.67 -4.66 -16.42
CA LYS A 20 6.88 -4.89 -14.98
C LYS A 20 5.78 -4.11 -14.27
N ALA A 21 4.62 -4.75 -14.09
CA ALA A 21 3.44 -4.09 -13.61
C ALA A 21 3.71 -3.65 -12.16
N ARG A 22 3.81 -2.34 -12.01
CA ARG A 22 3.85 -1.63 -10.74
C ARG A 22 2.40 -1.33 -10.40
N ALA A 23 2.08 -1.28 -9.12
CA ALA A 23 0.76 -0.84 -8.75
C ALA A 23 0.79 -0.09 -7.43
N PHE A 24 -0.11 0.87 -7.32
CA PHE A 24 -0.31 1.71 -6.15
C PHE A 24 -1.78 1.70 -5.73
N SER A 25 -2.03 1.87 -4.44
CA SER A 25 -3.36 1.99 -3.88
C SER A 25 -3.61 3.42 -3.40
N MET A 26 -4.83 3.89 -3.61
CA MET A 26 -5.28 5.17 -3.08
C MET A 26 -5.90 4.98 -1.70
N LEU A 27 -5.84 6.02 -0.87
CA LEU A 27 -6.31 6.01 0.51
C LEU A 27 -7.27 7.18 0.75
N GLY A 28 -8.25 6.96 1.62
CA GLY A 28 -9.14 8.00 2.11
C GLY A 28 -9.91 7.57 3.35
N ALA A 29 -10.88 8.38 3.78
CA ALA A 29 -11.74 8.03 4.90
C ALA A 29 -12.55 6.75 4.61
N PHE A 30 -12.83 5.93 5.62
CA PHE A 30 -13.61 4.71 5.38
C PHE A 30 -15.00 5.04 4.82
N ASP A 31 -15.38 4.34 3.76
CA ASP A 31 -16.75 4.32 3.29
C ASP A 31 -17.60 3.45 4.22
N THR A 32 -18.91 3.69 4.23
CA THR A 32 -19.91 3.03 5.08
C THR A 32 -19.88 1.49 5.04
N TRP A 33 -19.45 0.91 3.92
CA TRP A 33 -19.35 -0.54 3.74
C TRP A 33 -18.00 -1.14 4.18
N MET A 34 -16.98 -0.31 4.41
CA MET A 34 -15.65 -0.75 4.81
C MET A 34 -15.62 -1.05 6.31
N THR A 35 -16.25 -2.15 6.73
CA THR A 35 -16.36 -2.56 8.13
C THR A 35 -15.32 -3.62 8.51
N GLN A 36 -15.18 -3.87 9.82
CA GLN A 36 -14.34 -4.96 10.34
C GLN A 36 -14.77 -6.34 9.84
N GLU A 37 -16.08 -6.55 9.61
CA GLU A 37 -16.61 -7.82 9.10
C GLU A 37 -16.05 -8.19 7.72
N VAL A 38 -15.74 -7.18 6.90
CA VAL A 38 -15.18 -7.37 5.55
C VAL A 38 -13.70 -6.99 5.48
N GLY A 39 -13.02 -6.92 6.63
CA GLY A 39 -11.56 -6.84 6.72
C GLY A 39 -10.95 -5.44 6.69
N TYR A 40 -11.70 -4.40 7.06
CA TYR A 40 -11.18 -3.03 7.21
C TYR A 40 -11.23 -2.57 8.67
N GLN A 41 -10.78 -1.34 8.94
CA GLN A 41 -10.77 -0.75 10.29
C GLN A 41 -10.04 -1.64 11.31
N ILE A 42 -8.99 -2.33 10.85
CA ILE A 42 -8.12 -3.13 11.73
C ILE A 42 -7.26 -2.16 12.54
N LEU A 43 -7.45 -2.16 13.85
CA LEU A 43 -6.75 -1.28 14.77
C LEU A 43 -5.22 -1.43 14.65
N GLY A 44 -4.52 -0.30 14.59
CA GLY A 44 -3.06 -0.27 14.45
C GLY A 44 -2.54 -0.62 13.06
N LEU A 45 -3.42 -0.91 12.09
CA LEU A 45 -3.04 -1.24 10.73
C LEU A 45 -3.76 -0.33 9.72
N ASP A 46 -5.09 -0.19 9.76
CA ASP A 46 -5.86 0.70 8.88
C ASP A 46 -5.98 2.11 9.47
N VAL A 47 -5.38 3.11 8.82
CA VAL A 47 -5.70 4.53 9.09
C VAL A 47 -6.82 5.07 8.20
N GLY A 48 -7.15 4.35 7.12
CA GLY A 48 -8.14 4.72 6.13
C GLY A 48 -8.50 3.54 5.23
N GLY A 49 -9.46 3.76 4.35
CA GLY A 49 -9.96 2.78 3.39
C GLY A 49 -9.42 3.00 1.99
N PRO A 50 -9.30 1.94 1.18
CA PRO A 50 -8.76 2.07 -0.16
C PRO A 50 -9.76 2.70 -1.14
N MET A 51 -9.31 3.66 -1.95
CA MET A 51 -10.15 4.48 -2.82
C MET A 51 -10.05 4.11 -4.30
N ASN A 52 -11.04 4.50 -5.10
CA ASN A 52 -10.84 4.57 -6.55
C ASN A 52 -9.99 5.81 -6.88
N LEU A 53 -9.48 5.84 -8.10
CA LEU A 53 -8.81 7.01 -8.64
C LEU A 53 -9.77 8.21 -8.67
N GLY A 54 -9.36 9.34 -8.09
CA GLY A 54 -10.15 10.55 -7.98
C GLY A 54 -11.04 10.63 -6.73
N GLU A 55 -11.09 9.57 -5.92
CA GLU A 55 -11.83 9.53 -4.64
C GLU A 55 -10.87 9.58 -3.42
N GLU A 56 -9.58 9.76 -3.64
CA GLU A 56 -8.58 9.84 -2.58
C GLU A 56 -8.72 11.11 -1.72
N HIS A 57 -8.32 10.99 -0.46
CA HIS A 57 -8.21 12.13 0.45
C HIS A 57 -6.72 12.40 0.68
N ARG A 58 -6.28 13.61 0.31
CA ARG A 58 -4.88 14.01 0.40
C ARG A 58 -4.73 15.44 0.83
N TRP A 59 -3.62 15.75 1.48
CA TRP A 59 -3.22 17.14 1.66
C TRP A 59 -3.00 17.81 0.30
N ASN A 60 -3.67 18.94 0.10
CA ASN A 60 -3.55 19.76 -1.12
C ASN A 60 -2.63 20.99 -0.91
N MET A 61 -2.00 21.09 0.26
CA MET A 61 -1.11 22.18 0.63
C MET A 61 0.35 21.78 0.36
N PRO A 62 1.12 22.56 -0.43
CA PRO A 62 2.50 22.23 -0.75
C PRO A 62 3.47 22.52 0.40
N ILE A 63 3.06 23.34 1.39
CA ILE A 63 3.86 23.70 2.56
C ILE A 63 3.14 23.18 3.79
N ILE A 64 3.79 22.28 4.51
CA ILE A 64 3.29 21.67 5.74
C ILE A 64 4.17 22.15 6.87
N THR A 65 3.56 22.80 7.86
CA THR A 65 4.23 23.17 9.10
C THR A 65 3.92 22.10 10.15
N TYR A 66 4.96 21.52 10.74
CA TYR A 66 4.85 20.54 11.81
C TYR A 66 5.78 20.91 12.98
N GLY A 67 5.62 20.22 14.10
CA GLY A 67 6.45 20.41 15.29
C GLY A 67 6.46 19.17 16.16
N PHE A 68 7.33 19.16 17.15
CA PHE A 68 7.47 18.10 18.13
C PHE A 68 6.96 18.58 19.47
N ASP A 69 6.02 17.85 20.06
CA ASP A 69 5.56 18.14 21.41
C ASP A 69 6.57 17.68 22.47
N GLU A 70 6.38 18.17 23.69
CA GLU A 70 7.25 17.87 24.83
C GLU A 70 7.32 16.37 25.14
N SER A 71 6.22 15.62 24.97
CA SER A 71 6.20 14.18 25.25
C SER A 71 7.07 13.40 24.26
N PHE A 72 7.04 13.80 22.99
CA PHE A 72 7.91 13.23 21.96
C PHE A 72 9.38 13.53 22.26
N LEU A 73 9.69 14.79 22.61
CA LEU A 73 11.05 15.21 22.95
C LEU A 73 11.57 14.49 24.19
N ASN A 74 10.74 14.28 25.20
CA ASN A 74 11.13 13.56 26.42
C ASN A 74 11.39 12.07 26.15
N TYR A 75 10.66 11.45 25.22
CA TYR A 75 10.82 10.02 24.92
C TYR A 75 11.94 9.73 23.92
N PHE A 76 11.94 10.40 22.76
CA PHE A 76 12.89 10.13 21.68
C PHE A 76 14.09 11.08 21.67
N GLY A 77 13.97 12.24 22.31
CA GLY A 77 15.01 13.27 22.34
C GLY A 77 15.39 13.80 20.95
N GLN A 78 16.56 14.43 20.90
CA GLN A 78 17.10 15.01 19.67
C GLN A 78 17.29 13.99 18.55
N ARG A 79 17.66 12.74 18.88
CA ARG A 79 17.84 11.68 17.87
C ARG A 79 16.51 11.33 17.19
N GLY A 80 15.40 11.37 17.93
CA GLY A 80 14.07 11.21 17.36
C GLY A 80 13.75 12.26 16.32
N VAL A 81 13.99 13.52 16.66
CA VAL A 81 13.82 14.66 15.76
C VAL A 81 14.64 14.46 14.48
N GLU A 82 15.92 14.10 14.60
CA GLU A 82 16.79 13.86 13.45
C GLU A 82 16.29 12.76 12.51
N GLU A 83 15.70 11.67 13.04
CA GLU A 83 15.14 10.61 12.19
C GLU A 83 13.86 11.03 11.47
N VAL A 84 13.00 11.83 12.10
CA VAL A 84 11.82 12.43 11.47
C VAL A 84 12.24 13.42 10.37
N GLU A 85 13.21 14.29 10.65
CA GLU A 85 13.77 15.23 9.66
C GLU A 85 14.38 14.50 8.45
N LYS A 86 15.04 13.36 8.64
CA LYS A 86 15.53 12.52 7.53
C LYS A 86 14.39 11.99 6.66
N ALA A 87 13.24 11.64 7.24
CA ALA A 87 12.08 11.19 6.48
C ALA A 87 11.45 12.35 5.68
N ILE A 88 11.30 13.53 6.29
CA ILE A 88 10.81 14.75 5.62
C ILE A 88 11.75 15.14 4.48
N LYS A 89 13.06 15.07 4.71
CA LYS A 89 14.08 15.36 3.69
C LYS A 89 13.96 14.44 2.47
N ILE A 90 13.60 13.17 2.63
CA ILE A 90 13.40 12.26 1.48
C ILE A 90 12.34 12.82 0.52
N PHE A 91 11.22 13.32 1.04
CA PHE A 91 10.17 13.93 0.21
C PHE A 91 10.62 15.24 -0.43
N ASN A 92 11.30 16.10 0.35
CA ASN A 92 11.76 17.40 -0.13
C ASN A 92 12.89 17.29 -1.18
N ASP A 93 13.66 16.21 -1.14
CA ASP A 93 14.73 15.93 -2.11
C ASP A 93 14.22 15.26 -3.40
N LEU A 94 12.94 14.88 -3.48
CA LEU A 94 12.38 14.32 -4.71
C LEU A 94 12.48 15.34 -5.85
N PRO A 95 12.86 14.90 -7.06
CA PRO A 95 12.81 15.80 -8.22
C PRO A 95 11.36 16.26 -8.47
N PRO A 96 11.17 17.37 -9.20
CA PRO A 96 9.84 17.71 -9.69
C PRO A 96 9.23 16.54 -10.46
N PHE A 97 7.98 16.17 -10.15
CA PHE A 97 7.31 15.03 -10.78
C PHE A 97 7.28 15.13 -12.32
N SER A 98 7.21 16.36 -12.86
CA SER A 98 7.29 16.62 -14.30
C SER A 98 8.61 16.22 -14.96
N LYS A 99 9.66 15.93 -14.18
CA LYS A 99 10.97 15.46 -14.65
C LYS A 99 11.19 13.96 -14.42
N MET A 100 10.26 13.29 -13.75
CA MET A 100 10.33 11.85 -13.49
C MET A 100 9.86 11.06 -14.71
N SER A 101 10.26 9.80 -14.80
CA SER A 101 9.71 8.91 -15.83
C SER A 101 8.26 8.53 -15.51
N PRO A 102 7.39 8.30 -16.52
CA PRO A 102 6.00 7.88 -16.27
C PRO A 102 5.88 6.59 -15.47
N ASP A 103 6.86 5.69 -15.60
CA ASP A 103 6.90 4.42 -14.90
C ASP A 103 7.72 4.47 -13.60
N LEU A 104 8.30 5.63 -13.25
CA LEU A 104 9.17 5.84 -12.09
C LEU A 104 10.38 4.89 -12.07
N SER A 105 10.92 4.55 -13.24
CA SER A 105 12.01 3.59 -13.42
C SER A 105 13.32 3.98 -12.73
N GLU A 106 13.54 5.27 -12.45
CA GLU A 106 14.65 5.77 -11.66
C GLU A 106 14.60 5.34 -10.18
N PHE A 107 13.44 4.91 -9.67
CA PHE A 107 13.30 4.45 -8.29
C PHE A 107 13.39 2.93 -8.18
N PRO A 108 14.17 2.42 -7.21
CA PRO A 108 14.23 0.99 -6.92
C PRO A 108 12.86 0.47 -6.42
N LEU A 109 12.46 -0.69 -6.94
CA LEU A 109 11.20 -1.37 -6.59
C LEU A 109 11.25 -2.09 -5.23
N ASP A 110 12.46 -2.43 -4.79
CA ASP A 110 12.70 -3.01 -3.48
C ASP A 110 13.93 -2.34 -2.86
N THR A 111 13.70 -1.65 -1.74
CA THR A 111 14.73 -1.03 -0.92
C THR A 111 14.75 -1.62 0.50
N ARG A 112 13.86 -2.59 0.78
CA ARG A 112 13.61 -3.05 2.14
C ARG A 112 14.58 -4.18 2.47
N ARG A 113 15.42 -3.97 3.48
CA ARG A 113 15.95 -5.08 4.29
C ARG A 113 15.10 -5.18 5.53
N MET A 114 14.36 -6.29 5.67
CA MET A 114 13.60 -6.55 6.89
C MET A 114 14.56 -6.78 8.04
N ASN A 115 14.46 -5.97 9.08
CA ASN A 115 15.19 -6.20 10.32
C ASN A 115 14.38 -7.18 11.19
N TYR A 116 14.63 -8.48 11.02
CA TYR A 116 13.91 -9.53 11.74
C TYR A 116 14.03 -9.39 13.27
N ARG A 117 15.13 -8.83 13.79
CA ARG A 117 15.29 -8.59 15.22
C ARG A 117 14.34 -7.50 15.71
N ALA A 118 14.24 -6.38 14.99
CA ALA A 118 13.29 -5.31 15.32
C ALA A 118 11.84 -5.81 15.20
N ASN A 119 11.54 -6.59 14.16
CA ASN A 119 10.23 -7.22 13.97
C ASN A 119 9.86 -8.16 15.13
N ALA A 120 10.79 -9.03 15.57
CA ALA A 120 10.55 -9.95 16.70
C ALA A 120 10.33 -9.22 18.03
N LEU A 121 10.86 -7.99 18.16
CA LEU A 121 10.68 -7.13 19.33
C LEU A 121 9.50 -6.16 19.19
N PHE A 122 8.75 -6.22 18.08
CA PHE A 122 7.67 -5.28 17.76
C PHE A 122 8.11 -3.80 17.83
N VAL A 123 9.35 -3.51 17.45
CA VAL A 123 9.90 -2.14 17.43
C VAL A 123 9.85 -1.59 16.01
N PHE A 124 9.30 -0.38 15.88
CA PHE A 124 9.27 0.36 14.62
C PHE A 124 10.44 1.34 14.51
N ASP A 125 10.97 1.46 13.31
CA ASP A 125 11.95 2.49 12.97
C ASP A 125 11.23 3.82 12.74
N LEU A 126 11.62 4.85 13.49
CA LEU A 126 10.93 6.14 13.49
C LEU A 126 10.92 6.80 12.11
N LYS A 127 12.04 6.75 11.39
CA LYS A 127 12.15 7.29 10.03
C LYS A 127 11.16 6.60 9.07
N SER A 128 11.13 5.26 9.10
CA SER A 128 10.24 4.47 8.25
C SER A 128 8.76 4.68 8.62
N GLN A 129 8.46 4.79 9.92
CA GLN A 129 7.11 5.10 10.41
C GLN A 129 6.64 6.48 9.95
N THR A 130 7.47 7.51 10.09
CA THR A 130 7.16 8.87 9.62
C THR A 130 6.92 8.88 8.11
N LEU A 131 7.75 8.19 7.33
CA LEU A 131 7.58 8.11 5.88
C LEU A 131 6.23 7.46 5.50
N ALA A 132 5.86 6.37 6.18
CA ALA A 132 4.57 5.71 5.97
C ALA A 132 3.39 6.64 6.29
N SER A 133 3.40 7.30 7.45
CA SER A 133 2.34 8.23 7.85
C SER A 133 2.21 9.44 6.91
N LEU A 134 3.32 9.93 6.34
CA LEU A 134 3.30 10.99 5.34
C LEU A 134 2.68 10.52 4.02
N LEU A 135 3.03 9.32 3.53
CA LEU A 135 2.40 8.74 2.33
C LEU A 135 0.88 8.58 2.51
N GLU A 136 0.45 8.10 3.68
CA GLU A 136 -0.95 7.96 4.02
C GLU A 136 -1.66 9.32 4.03
N SER A 137 -1.02 10.36 4.57
CA SER A 137 -1.53 11.74 4.57
C SER A 137 -1.60 12.35 3.15
N LEU A 138 -0.77 11.86 2.23
CA LEU A 138 -0.82 12.18 0.80
C LEU A 138 -1.85 11.35 0.02
N GLY A 139 -2.65 10.53 0.70
CA GLY A 139 -3.70 9.71 0.09
C GLY A 139 -3.17 8.46 -0.62
N VAL A 140 -1.96 8.00 -0.27
CA VAL A 140 -1.37 6.77 -0.81
C VAL A 140 -1.44 5.67 0.22
N GLY A 141 -2.09 4.56 -0.13
CA GLY A 141 -2.26 3.40 0.73
C GLY A 141 -1.26 2.28 0.45
N PRO A 142 -1.10 1.33 1.39
CA PRO A 142 -0.26 0.15 1.18
C PRO A 142 -0.79 -0.73 0.05
N ALA A 143 -0.09 -0.69 -1.10
CA ALA A 143 -0.48 -1.41 -2.31
C ALA A 143 -0.63 -2.92 -2.09
N GLU A 144 0.27 -3.53 -1.32
CA GLU A 144 0.25 -4.98 -1.03
C GLU A 144 -0.98 -5.41 -0.22
N ARG A 145 -1.52 -4.52 0.62
CA ARG A 145 -2.70 -4.80 1.44
C ARG A 145 -3.99 -4.69 0.65
N PHE A 146 -4.08 -3.72 -0.25
CA PHE A 146 -5.31 -3.37 -0.95
C PHE A 146 -5.35 -3.86 -2.41
N VAL A 147 -4.46 -4.81 -2.78
CA VAL A 147 -4.53 -5.50 -4.07
C VAL A 147 -5.90 -6.14 -4.28
N TRP A 148 -6.36 -6.89 -3.27
CA TRP A 148 -7.63 -7.61 -3.27
C TRP A 148 -8.37 -7.29 -1.99
N THR A 149 -9.59 -6.81 -2.10
CA THR A 149 -10.38 -6.40 -0.94
C THR A 149 -11.83 -6.86 -1.08
N LEU A 150 -12.51 -7.04 0.06
CA LEU A 150 -13.92 -7.44 0.06
C LEU A 150 -14.79 -6.19 -0.02
N ARG A 151 -15.72 -6.13 -0.96
CA ARG A 151 -16.69 -5.03 -1.10
C ARG A 151 -17.95 -5.25 -0.29
N SER A 152 -18.36 -6.51 -0.16
CA SER A 152 -19.53 -6.90 0.62
C SER A 152 -19.45 -8.36 0.99
N ARG A 153 -20.22 -8.69 2.03
CA ARG A 153 -20.53 -10.04 2.47
C ARG A 153 -22.04 -10.16 2.56
N THR A 154 -22.58 -11.26 2.05
CA THR A 154 -23.97 -11.65 2.25
C THR A 154 -24.03 -13.12 2.63
N VAL A 155 -25.09 -13.56 3.30
CA VAL A 155 -25.26 -14.96 3.69
C VAL A 155 -26.50 -15.51 3.01
N ILE A 156 -26.33 -16.54 2.20
CA ILE A 156 -27.41 -17.22 1.48
C ILE A 156 -27.38 -18.68 1.91
N ASN A 157 -28.48 -19.19 2.48
CA ASN A 157 -28.58 -20.56 3.00
C ASN A 157 -27.42 -20.94 3.94
N ASN A 158 -27.06 -20.03 4.85
CA ASN A 158 -25.95 -20.19 5.79
C ASN A 158 -24.55 -20.29 5.15
N ILE A 159 -24.41 -19.94 3.86
CA ILE A 159 -23.15 -19.88 3.14
C ILE A 159 -22.79 -18.41 2.90
N PRO A 160 -21.62 -17.93 3.37
CA PRO A 160 -21.18 -16.58 3.09
C PRO A 160 -20.74 -16.44 1.64
N VAL A 161 -21.27 -15.43 0.96
CA VAL A 161 -20.93 -15.03 -0.40
C VAL A 161 -20.30 -13.64 -0.35
N TYR A 162 -19.17 -13.50 -1.01
CA TYR A 162 -18.34 -12.30 -0.97
C TYR A 162 -18.24 -11.65 -2.34
N ALA A 163 -18.36 -10.32 -2.39
CA ALA A 163 -17.95 -9.56 -3.56
C ALA A 163 -16.49 -9.13 -3.37
N VAL A 164 -15.61 -9.53 -4.27
CA VAL A 164 -14.18 -9.18 -4.23
C VAL A 164 -13.90 -8.11 -5.27
N ILE A 165 -13.17 -7.08 -4.88
CA ILE A 165 -12.74 -5.98 -5.76
C ILE A 165 -11.22 -5.79 -5.67
N LYS A 166 -10.68 -4.99 -6.59
CA LYS A 166 -9.29 -4.53 -6.56
C LYS A 166 -9.25 -3.04 -6.32
N ARG A 167 -8.33 -2.58 -5.49
CA ARG A 167 -8.09 -1.16 -5.22
C ARG A 167 -6.61 -0.82 -5.37
N ASN A 168 -6.02 -1.37 -6.43
CA ASN A 168 -4.63 -1.20 -6.77
C ASN A 168 -4.55 -1.00 -8.27
N PHE A 169 -3.84 0.04 -8.71
CA PHE A 169 -3.90 0.55 -10.08
C PHE A 169 -2.51 0.60 -10.68
N ASP A 170 -2.42 0.31 -11.97
CA ASP A 170 -1.18 0.52 -12.73
C ASP A 170 -0.89 2.04 -12.84
N PRO A 171 0.34 2.51 -12.53
CA PRO A 171 0.67 3.94 -12.52
C PRO A 171 0.68 4.60 -13.91
N VAL A 172 0.71 3.82 -14.99
CA VAL A 172 0.76 4.34 -16.36
C VAL A 172 -0.62 4.29 -17.02
N ILE A 173 -1.30 3.16 -16.93
CA ILE A 173 -2.59 2.94 -17.62
C ILE A 173 -3.80 3.06 -16.70
N PHE A 174 -3.60 3.19 -15.38
CA PHE A 174 -4.67 3.35 -14.38
C PHE A 174 -5.67 2.21 -14.29
N ASN A 175 -5.42 1.08 -14.96
CA ASN A 175 -6.23 -0.11 -14.86
C ASN A 175 -5.93 -0.88 -13.56
N PRO A 176 -6.93 -1.58 -12.98
CA PRO A 176 -6.68 -2.41 -11.81
C PRO A 176 -5.64 -3.50 -12.05
N SER A 177 -4.66 -3.63 -11.15
CA SER A 177 -3.53 -4.55 -11.26
C SER A 177 -3.39 -5.44 -10.02
N SER A 178 -3.01 -6.70 -10.25
CA SER A 178 -2.66 -7.65 -9.18
C SER A 178 -1.14 -7.77 -8.95
N TYR A 179 -0.35 -7.01 -9.68
CA TYR A 179 1.10 -7.01 -9.58
C TYR A 179 1.55 -5.79 -8.80
N VAL A 180 2.30 -6.00 -7.72
CA VAL A 180 2.99 -4.94 -6.99
C VAL A 180 4.48 -5.16 -7.20
N ASN A 181 5.15 -4.19 -7.81
CA ASN A 181 6.60 -4.22 -8.01
C ASN A 181 7.12 -5.51 -8.69
N GLY A 182 6.34 -6.08 -9.62
CA GLY A 182 6.66 -7.32 -10.33
C GLY A 182 6.30 -8.62 -9.61
N VAL A 183 5.75 -8.55 -8.39
CA VAL A 183 5.24 -9.71 -7.65
C VAL A 183 3.74 -9.84 -7.86
N LEU A 184 3.28 -11.04 -8.24
CA LEU A 184 1.85 -11.35 -8.36
C LEU A 184 1.25 -11.64 -6.99
N TYR A 185 0.22 -10.89 -6.62
CA TYR A 185 -0.55 -11.13 -5.40
C TYR A 185 -1.86 -11.85 -5.73
N THR A 186 -2.11 -12.93 -5.00
CA THR A 186 -3.39 -13.64 -4.96
C THR A 186 -4.00 -13.49 -3.57
N TYR A 187 -5.25 -13.93 -3.40
CA TYR A 187 -5.93 -13.84 -2.11
C TYR A 187 -6.56 -15.19 -1.73
N GLN A 188 -6.74 -15.36 -0.44
CA GLN A 188 -7.61 -16.36 0.17
C GLN A 188 -8.54 -15.62 1.13
N ILE A 189 -9.80 -16.03 1.19
CA ILE A 189 -10.76 -15.48 2.15
C ILE A 189 -10.75 -16.41 3.36
N LEU A 190 -10.30 -15.89 4.50
CA LEU A 190 -10.32 -16.61 5.76
C LEU A 190 -11.45 -16.04 6.60
N GLN A 191 -12.43 -16.90 6.92
CA GLN A 191 -13.40 -16.57 7.95
C GLN A 191 -12.77 -16.89 9.29
N THR A 192 -12.35 -15.85 10.00
CA THR A 192 -11.97 -15.98 11.40
C THR A 192 -13.25 -16.08 12.23
N LEU A 193 -13.23 -16.92 13.27
CA LEU A 193 -14.31 -16.92 14.25
C LEU A 193 -14.30 -15.53 14.91
N ALA A 194 -15.43 -14.83 14.87
CA ALA A 194 -15.59 -13.62 15.64
C ALA A 194 -15.36 -13.97 17.11
N ASN A 195 -14.45 -13.23 17.74
CA ASN A 195 -14.13 -13.15 19.17
C ASN A 195 -14.72 -14.23 20.12
N PRO A 196 -13.91 -15.06 20.80
CA PRO A 196 -14.38 -15.96 21.86
C PRO A 196 -14.69 -15.23 23.19
N ASP A 197 -15.35 -14.06 23.13
CA ASP A 197 -15.86 -13.35 24.31
C ASP A 197 -17.39 -13.31 24.32
N VAL A 198 -18.00 -14.48 24.31
CA VAL A 198 -19.30 -14.68 24.96
C VAL A 198 -19.00 -15.48 26.22
N TRP A 199 -18.55 -14.75 27.26
CA TRP A 199 -18.58 -15.28 28.61
C TRP A 199 -20.05 -15.35 29.02
N GLU A 200 -20.59 -16.56 29.03
CA GLU A 200 -21.53 -16.95 30.08
C GLU A 200 -20.85 -16.80 31.46
#